data_AF-A0A6G1A742-F1
#
_entry.id   AF-A0A6G1A742-F1
#
_cell.length_a   1.000
_cell.length_b   1.000
_cell.length_c   1.000
_cell.angle_alpha   90.00
_cell.angle_beta   90.00
_cell.angle_gamma   90.00
#
_symmetry.space_group_name_H-M   'P 1'
#
loop_
_entity.id
_entity.type
_entity.pdbx_description
1 polymer ?
#
loop_
_entity_poly.entity_id
_entity_poly.type
_entity_poly.pdbx_seq_one_letter_code
_entity_poly.pdbx_strand_id
1 'polypeptide(L)'
;EKQAGVFHLQAPSGPYGLNFSEAEAACGAQGAVLASLPQLSAAQKLGFHLCHVGWLANGSAAHPVVFPAADCGGGQVGVVSLGLRKNHSECWDAYCY
;
A
#
# COMPACT_ATOMS: atom_id res chain seq x y z
N GLU A 1 -11.02 2.97 5.93
CA GLU A 1 -11.74 1.75 6.37
C GLU A 1 -10.80 0.55 6.27
N LYS A 2 -10.99 -0.49 7.09
CA LYS A 2 -10.20 -1.73 7.07
C LYS A 2 -10.90 -2.77 6.19
N GLN A 3 -10.21 -3.37 5.24
CA GLN A 3 -10.72 -4.48 4.43
C GLN A 3 -9.85 -5.71 4.64
N ALA A 4 -10.45 -6.78 5.19
CA ALA A 4 -9.73 -8.01 5.57
C ALA A 4 -8.49 -7.76 6.45
N GLY A 5 -8.59 -6.80 7.39
CA GLY A 5 -7.49 -6.36 8.25
C GLY A 5 -6.60 -5.29 7.63
N VAL A 6 -6.52 -5.19 6.29
CA VAL A 6 -5.68 -4.20 5.60
C VAL A 6 -6.32 -2.82 5.64
N PHE A 7 -5.53 -1.79 5.89
CA PHE A 7 -5.91 -0.39 5.74
C PHE A 7 -4.76 0.43 5.15
N HIS A 8 -5.09 1.63 4.69
CA HIS A 8 -4.14 2.57 4.10
C HIS A 8 -3.87 3.74 5.03
N LEU A 9 -2.63 4.23 5.03
CA LEU A 9 -2.19 5.42 5.73
C LEU A 9 -1.40 6.34 4.80
N GLN A 10 -1.55 7.64 5.03
CA GLN A 10 -0.75 8.70 4.40
C GLN A 10 0.08 9.42 5.45
N ALA A 11 1.11 10.15 5.02
CA ALA A 11 1.79 11.07 5.91
C ALA A 11 0.82 12.20 6.33
N PRO A 12 1.00 12.80 7.53
CA PRO A 12 0.25 13.99 7.92
C PRO A 12 0.43 15.18 6.95
N SER A 13 1.54 15.20 6.21
CA SER A 13 1.86 16.21 5.18
C SER A 13 1.17 15.97 3.84
N GLY A 14 0.54 14.81 3.63
CA GLY A 14 -0.15 14.45 2.39
C GLY A 14 0.26 13.09 1.81
N PRO A 15 -0.25 12.74 0.61
CA PRO A 15 0.10 11.50 -0.09
C PRO A 15 1.57 11.49 -0.49
N TYR A 16 2.14 10.28 -0.61
CA TYR A 16 3.51 10.04 -1.04
C TYR A 16 4.54 10.75 -0.18
N GLY A 17 4.31 10.73 1.13
CA GLY A 17 5.13 11.43 2.14
C GLY A 17 5.88 10.53 3.10
N LEU A 18 5.79 9.20 2.97
CA LEU A 18 6.43 8.25 3.89
C LEU A 18 7.54 7.47 3.18
N ASN A 19 8.75 7.52 3.73
CA ASN A 19 9.78 6.53 3.39
C ASN A 19 9.48 5.17 4.04
N PHE A 20 10.26 4.13 3.73
CA PHE A 20 9.96 2.78 4.22
C PHE A 20 9.92 2.67 5.75
N SER A 21 10.92 3.26 6.44
CA SER A 21 11.00 3.24 7.90
C SER A 21 9.88 4.07 8.55
N GLU A 22 9.52 5.20 7.94
CA GLU A 22 8.38 6.02 8.38
C GLU A 22 7.05 5.29 8.19
N ALA A 23 6.90 4.53 7.11
CA ALA A 23 5.73 3.71 6.87
C ALA A 23 5.61 2.56 7.89
N GLU A 24 6.72 1.90 8.24
CA GLU A 24 6.76 0.92 9.32
C GLU A 24 6.36 1.54 10.67
N ALA A 25 6.94 2.69 11.00
CA ALA A 25 6.62 3.41 12.23
C ALA A 25 5.16 3.88 12.27
N ALA A 26 4.61 4.35 11.15
CA ALA A 26 3.23 4.80 11.03
C ALA A 26 2.23 3.65 11.25
N CYS A 27 2.48 2.47 10.67
CA CYS A 27 1.68 1.28 10.97
C CYS A 27 1.82 0.88 12.45
N GLY A 28 3.04 0.90 12.99
CA GLY A 28 3.31 0.58 14.40
C GLY A 28 2.57 1.49 15.38
N ALA A 29 2.47 2.80 15.08
CA ALA A 29 1.71 3.76 15.88
C ALA A 29 0.20 3.47 15.91
N GLN A 30 -0.32 2.73 14.92
CA GLN A 30 -1.70 2.24 14.88
C GLN A 30 -1.86 0.84 15.48
N GLY A 31 -0.81 0.28 16.10
CA GLY A 31 -0.80 -1.08 16.63
C GLY A 31 -0.81 -2.16 15.53
N ALA A 32 -0.30 -1.84 14.35
CA ALA A 32 -0.27 -2.70 13.17
C ALA A 32 1.17 -2.86 12.64
N VAL A 33 1.34 -3.68 11.61
CA VAL A 33 2.59 -3.75 10.84
C VAL A 33 2.29 -3.46 9.37
N LEU A 34 3.33 -3.24 8.55
CA LEU A 34 3.12 -3.17 7.11
C LEU A 34 2.45 -4.47 6.61
N ALA A 35 1.48 -4.34 5.72
CA ALA A 35 0.82 -5.46 5.09
C ALA A 35 1.79 -6.19 4.17
N SER A 36 1.68 -7.52 4.12
CA SER A 36 2.34 -8.34 3.11
C SER A 36 1.59 -8.30 1.78
N LEU A 37 2.27 -8.64 0.69
CA LEU A 37 1.64 -8.73 -0.64
C LEU A 37 0.43 -9.69 -0.67
N PRO A 38 0.46 -10.90 -0.04
CA PRO A 38 -0.71 -11.76 0.05
C PRO A 38 -1.89 -11.13 0.81
N GLN A 39 -1.64 -10.40 1.90
CA GLN A 39 -2.68 -9.71 2.66
C GLN A 39 -3.33 -8.61 1.81
N LEU A 40 -2.53 -7.79 1.13
CA LEU A 40 -3.05 -6.75 0.22
C LEU A 40 -3.86 -7.38 -0.93
N SER A 41 -3.39 -8.50 -1.48
CA SER A 41 -4.13 -9.23 -2.53
C SER A 41 -5.46 -9.79 -2.02
N ALA A 42 -5.52 -10.32 -0.80
CA ALA A 42 -6.77 -10.78 -0.19
C ALA A 42 -7.75 -9.61 0.00
N ALA A 43 -7.27 -8.46 0.52
CA ALA A 43 -8.09 -7.27 0.67
C ALA A 43 -8.63 -6.76 -0.67
N GLN A 44 -7.79 -6.74 -1.72
CA GLN A 44 -8.19 -6.37 -3.08
C GLN A 44 -9.31 -7.27 -3.60
N LYS A 45 -9.19 -8.60 -3.46
CA LYS A 45 -10.25 -9.54 -3.88
C LYS A 45 -11.57 -9.34 -3.13
N LEU A 46 -11.52 -8.73 -1.96
CA LEU A 46 -12.68 -8.37 -1.15
C LEU A 46 -13.16 -6.93 -1.39
N GLY A 47 -12.69 -6.25 -2.44
CA GLY A 47 -13.18 -4.95 -2.85
C GLY A 47 -12.33 -3.76 -2.40
N PHE A 48 -11.14 -3.98 -1.83
CA PHE A 48 -10.25 -2.88 -1.47
C PHE A 48 -9.60 -2.29 -2.73
N HIS A 49 -10.05 -1.09 -3.12
CA HIS A 49 -9.57 -0.38 -4.30
C HIS A 49 -8.95 0.95 -3.89
N LEU A 50 -7.69 1.18 -4.26
CA LEU A 50 -7.03 2.45 -4.01
C LEU A 50 -5.89 2.69 -5.01
N CYS A 51 -5.86 3.90 -5.58
CA CYS A 51 -4.91 4.29 -6.64
C CYS A 51 -3.69 5.04 -6.10
N HIS A 52 -3.27 4.65 -4.90
CA HIS A 52 -2.07 5.19 -4.24
C HIS A 52 -1.07 4.08 -3.99
N VAL A 53 0.12 4.23 -4.55
CA VAL A 53 1.24 3.33 -4.28
C VAL A 53 1.65 3.46 -2.81
N GLY A 54 1.75 2.33 -2.12
CA GLY A 54 2.17 2.27 -0.73
C GLY A 54 3.16 1.14 -0.45
N TRP A 55 3.94 1.33 0.60
CA TRP A 55 4.91 0.37 1.11
C TRP A 55 4.23 -0.91 1.64
N LEU A 56 4.95 -2.04 1.50
CA LEU A 56 4.60 -3.36 1.99
C LEU A 56 5.76 -3.96 2.79
N ALA A 57 5.46 -4.97 3.63
CA ALA A 57 6.37 -5.52 4.64
C ALA A 57 7.74 -6.00 4.12
N ASN A 58 7.83 -6.40 2.86
CA ASN A 58 9.08 -6.88 2.27
C ASN A 58 9.92 -5.76 1.61
N GLY A 59 9.57 -4.48 1.78
CA GLY A 59 10.22 -3.37 1.09
C GLY A 59 9.81 -3.22 -0.37
N SER A 60 8.72 -3.88 -0.79
CA SER A 60 8.08 -3.59 -2.07
C SER A 60 7.05 -2.47 -1.95
N ALA A 61 6.68 -1.90 -3.08
CA ALA A 61 5.61 -0.93 -3.16
C ALA A 61 4.54 -1.40 -4.16
N ALA A 62 3.26 -1.23 -3.84
CA ALA A 62 2.14 -1.67 -4.69
C ALA A 62 0.86 -0.89 -4.38
N HIS A 63 -0.19 -1.10 -5.17
CA HIS A 63 -1.55 -0.63 -4.87
C HIS A 63 -2.62 -1.61 -5.38
N PRO A 64 -3.79 -1.72 -4.70
CA PRO A 64 -4.84 -2.65 -5.07
C PRO A 64 -5.86 -2.03 -6.04
N VAL A 65 -6.11 -2.71 -7.15
CA VAL A 65 -7.05 -2.29 -8.20
C VAL A 65 -8.15 -3.33 -8.35
N VAL A 66 -9.41 -2.96 -8.12
CA VAL A 66 -10.57 -3.89 -8.16
C VAL A 66 -11.28 -3.87 -9.50
N PHE A 67 -11.33 -2.70 -10.14
CA PHE A 67 -11.90 -2.51 -11.46
C PHE A 67 -10.90 -1.77 -12.36
N PRO A 68 -10.94 -1.98 -13.69
CA PRO A 68 -10.03 -1.29 -14.60
C PRO A 68 -10.23 0.23 -14.51
N ALA A 69 -9.15 0.96 -14.28
CA ALA A 69 -9.14 2.41 -14.27
C ALA A 69 -7.90 2.91 -15.04
N ALA A 70 -8.11 3.78 -16.03
CA ALA A 70 -7.04 4.21 -16.94
C ALA A 70 -5.95 5.01 -16.21
N ASP A 71 -6.34 5.77 -15.20
CA ASP A 71 -5.50 6.56 -14.31
C ASP A 71 -4.91 5.76 -13.13
N CYS A 72 -5.22 4.46 -13.03
CA CYS A 72 -4.86 3.62 -11.91
C CYS A 72 -4.33 2.25 -12.37
N GLY A 73 -3.00 2.15 -12.50
CA GLY A 73 -2.37 0.92 -12.95
C GLY A 73 -2.58 0.60 -14.43
N GLY A 74 -2.93 1.60 -15.26
CA GLY A 74 -3.04 1.45 -16.72
C GLY A 74 -4.13 0.45 -17.15
N GLY A 75 -5.21 0.35 -16.38
CA GLY A 75 -6.32 -0.60 -16.64
C GLY A 75 -6.09 -2.02 -16.13
N GLN A 76 -5.00 -2.30 -15.41
CA GLN A 76 -4.76 -3.61 -14.81
C GLN A 76 -5.59 -3.82 -13.54
N VAL A 77 -6.24 -4.98 -13.41
CA VAL A 77 -6.94 -5.41 -12.19
C VAL A 77 -6.05 -6.36 -11.39
N GLY A 78 -6.05 -6.19 -10.07
CA GLY A 78 -5.22 -6.95 -9.13
C GLY A 78 -4.35 -6.02 -8.28
N VAL A 79 -3.29 -6.57 -7.70
CA VAL A 79 -2.28 -5.76 -6.99
C VAL A 79 -1.22 -5.35 -8.00
N VAL A 80 -1.20 -4.05 -8.33
CA VAL A 80 -0.22 -3.48 -9.26
C VAL A 80 1.03 -3.13 -8.46
N SER A 81 2.09 -3.92 -8.66
CA SER A 81 3.32 -3.83 -7.88
C SER A 81 4.46 -3.17 -8.65
N LEU A 82 5.19 -2.28 -7.98
CA LEU A 82 6.48 -1.74 -8.44
C LEU A 82 7.68 -2.63 -8.06
N GLY A 83 7.41 -3.82 -7.49
CA GLY A 83 8.41 -4.75 -6.99
C GLY A 83 9.16 -4.24 -5.76
N LEU A 84 10.20 -4.98 -5.37
CA LEU A 84 11.14 -4.57 -4.31
C LEU A 84 11.84 -3.27 -4.69
N ARG A 85 11.85 -2.30 -3.78
CA ARG A 85 12.50 -1.02 -4.01
C ARG A 85 13.94 -1.09 -3.53
N LYS A 86 14.87 -0.66 -4.36
CA LYS A 86 16.29 -0.55 -3.96
C LYS A 86 16.54 0.66 -3.06
N ASN A 87 15.75 1.71 -3.25
CA ASN A 87 15.84 2.94 -2.49
C ASN A 87 14.69 3.02 -1.49
N HIS A 88 14.97 2.73 -0.23
CA HIS A 88 14.00 2.81 0.86
C HIS A 88 13.70 4.26 1.30
N SER A 89 14.40 5.24 0.75
CA SER A 89 14.12 6.67 0.93
C SER A 89 13.13 7.23 -0.09
N GLU A 90 12.62 6.41 -1.03
CA GLU A 90 11.49 6.81 -1.88
C GLU A 90 10.27 7.10 -0.99
N CYS A 91 9.45 8.08 -1.37
CA CYS A 91 8.27 8.41 -0.60
C CYS A 91 7.02 7.82 -1.26
N TRP A 92 6.31 7.00 -0.50
CA TRP A 92 5.04 6.39 -0.88
C TRP A 92 4.02 6.57 0.26
N ASP A 93 2.84 5.99 0.11
CA ASP A 93 1.92 5.79 1.24
C ASP A 93 2.26 4.48 1.98
N ALA A 94 1.42 4.02 2.91
CA ALA A 94 1.60 2.74 3.61
C ALA A 94 0.33 1.90 3.56
N TYR A 95 0.48 0.60 3.35
CA TYR A 95 -0.57 -0.38 3.63
C TYR A 95 -0.22 -1.13 4.92
N CYS A 96 -1.13 -1.12 5.89
CA CYS A 96 -0.94 -1.72 7.20
C CYS A 96 -1.91 -2.89 7.41
N TYR A 97 -1.59 -3.82 8.32
CA TYR A 97 -2.40 -4.96 8.73
C TYR A 97 -2.35 -5.16 10.24
#